data_AF-A0A7X4KA17-F1
#
_entry.id   AF-A0A7X4KA17-F1
#
_cell.length_a   1.000
_cell.length_b   1.000
_cell.length_c   1.000
_cell.angle_alpha   90.00
_cell.angle_beta   90.00
_cell.angle_gamma   90.00
#
_symmetry.space_group_name_H-M   'P 1'
#
loop_
_entity.id
_entity.type
_entity.pdbx_description
1 polymer ?
#
loop_
_entity_poly.entity_id
_entity_poly.type
_entity_poly.pdbx_seq_one_letter_code
_entity_poly.pdbx_strand_id
1 'polypeptide(L)'
;MTVIELGIFLSVHRSIQPLPSQDICDVVNGWFADTVSCASIDSATLLMRRRGWLAGTRCGFWATEQGRTVARPVLHGIVNMLDQGTRLLDVALMMSLLRLTKKELDSAIDL
;
A
#
# COMPACT_ATOMS: atom_id res chain seq x y z
N MET A 1 6.50 9.19 8.76
CA MET A 1 5.23 8.49 8.50
C MET A 1 5.53 6.99 8.57
N THR A 2 4.90 6.26 9.49
CA THR A 2 5.02 4.79 9.62
C THR A 2 4.12 4.08 8.60
N VAL A 3 4.24 2.75 8.49
CA VAL A 3 3.38 1.94 7.61
C VAL A 3 1.91 2.02 8.04
N ILE A 4 1.63 2.03 9.35
CA ILE A 4 0.27 2.20 9.89
C ILE A 4 -0.25 3.61 9.60
N GLU A 5 0.57 4.65 9.83
CA GLU A 5 0.18 6.03 9.51
C GLU A 5 -0.08 6.22 8.00
N LEU A 6 0.68 5.55 7.13
CA LEU A 6 0.43 5.52 5.70
C LEU A 6 -0.89 4.80 5.37
N GLY A 7 -1.16 3.65 5.99
CA GLY A 7 -2.43 2.93 5.84
C GLY A 7 -3.63 3.79 6.22
N ILE A 8 -3.57 4.46 7.37
CA ILE A 8 -4.60 5.42 7.81
C ILE A 8 -4.72 6.59 6.81
N PHE A 9 -3.60 7.13 6.34
CA PHE A 9 -3.64 8.23 5.37
C PHE A 9 -4.30 7.81 4.06
N LEU A 10 -3.98 6.61 3.55
CA LEU A 10 -4.53 6.07 2.31
C LEU A 10 -6.00 5.71 2.43
N SER A 11 -6.46 5.17 3.58
CA SER A 11 -7.89 4.90 3.78
C SER A 11 -8.71 6.18 3.72
N VAL A 12 -8.25 7.24 4.40
CA VAL A 12 -8.88 8.55 4.38
C VAL A 12 -8.77 9.21 3.00
N HIS A 13 -7.61 9.14 2.33
CA HIS A 13 -7.40 9.78 1.03
C HIS A 13 -8.24 9.17 -0.09
N ARG A 14 -8.51 7.86 -0.04
CA ARG A 14 -9.33 7.15 -1.04
C ARG A 14 -10.83 7.34 -0.82
N SER A 15 -11.24 7.80 0.35
CA SER A 15 -12.64 8.05 0.65
C SER A 15 -13.15 9.33 -0.03
N ILE A 16 -14.35 9.26 -0.60
CA ILE A 16 -15.06 10.41 -1.18
C ILE A 16 -15.64 11.30 -0.08
N GLN A 17 -15.88 10.73 1.10
CA GLN A 17 -16.50 11.40 2.25
C GLN A 17 -15.52 11.43 3.46
N PRO A 18 -15.71 12.35 4.42
CA PRO A 18 -14.90 12.37 5.63
C PRO A 18 -15.05 11.03 6.35
N LEU A 19 -13.93 10.40 6.69
CA LEU A 19 -13.95 9.05 7.23
C LEU A 19 -13.89 9.09 8.77
N PRO A 20 -14.88 8.53 9.49
CA PRO A 20 -14.85 8.40 10.95
C PRO A 20 -13.70 7.52 11.45
N SER A 21 -13.29 7.74 12.70
CA SER A 21 -12.27 6.91 13.37
C SER A 21 -12.59 5.40 13.36
N GLN A 22 -13.86 5.04 13.58
CA GLN A 22 -14.30 3.66 13.62
C GLN A 22 -14.11 2.98 12.25
N ASP A 23 -14.59 3.64 11.19
CA ASP A 23 -14.48 3.15 9.82
C ASP A 23 -13.02 3.08 9.35
N ILE A 24 -12.17 4.01 9.81
CA ILE A 24 -10.72 3.94 9.58
C ILE A 24 -10.15 2.66 10.21
N CYS A 25 -10.58 2.30 11.44
CA CYS A 25 -10.11 1.08 12.09
C CYS A 25 -10.46 -0.16 11.26
N ASP A 26 -11.70 -0.28 10.83
CA ASP A 26 -12.19 -1.45 10.08
C ASP A 26 -11.45 -1.60 8.74
N VAL A 27 -11.26 -0.50 8.00
CA VAL A 27 -10.53 -0.51 6.73
C VAL A 27 -9.06 -0.89 6.92
N VAL A 28 -8.40 -0.28 7.91
CA VAL A 28 -6.99 -0.55 8.18
C VAL A 28 -6.81 -1.98 8.66
N ASN A 29 -7.66 -2.49 9.55
CA ASN A 29 -7.59 -3.87 10.00
C ASN A 29 -7.84 -4.89 8.89
N GLY A 30 -8.69 -4.57 7.91
CA GLY A 30 -8.81 -5.35 6.68
C GLY A 30 -7.50 -5.46 5.88
N TRP A 31 -6.60 -4.48 5.97
CA TRP A 31 -5.28 -4.53 5.31
C TRP A 31 -4.19 -5.16 6.16
N PHE A 32 -4.27 -5.03 7.49
CA PHE A 32 -3.28 -5.52 8.44
C PHE A 32 -3.69 -6.81 9.16
N ALA A 33 -4.71 -7.52 8.64
CA ALA A 33 -5.19 -8.79 9.19
C ALA A 33 -5.52 -8.74 10.69
N ASP A 34 -6.25 -7.70 11.12
CA ASP A 34 -6.69 -7.47 12.50
C ASP A 34 -5.57 -7.39 13.56
N THR A 35 -4.32 -7.17 13.13
CA THR A 35 -3.17 -7.10 14.04
C THR A 35 -3.03 -5.76 14.77
N VAL A 36 -3.81 -4.75 14.39
CA VAL A 36 -3.70 -3.38 14.91
C VAL A 36 -4.92 -3.04 15.76
N SER A 37 -4.70 -2.58 16.99
CA SER A 37 -5.81 -2.18 17.85
C SER A 37 -6.42 -0.84 17.40
N CYS A 38 -7.75 -0.70 17.48
CA CYS A 38 -8.41 0.56 17.17
C CYS A 38 -7.90 1.72 18.05
N ALA A 39 -7.54 1.44 19.31
CA ALA A 39 -6.94 2.45 20.19
C ALA A 39 -5.58 2.98 19.68
N SER A 40 -4.77 2.12 19.07
CA SER A 40 -3.52 2.52 18.42
C SER A 40 -3.80 3.35 17.17
N ILE A 41 -4.81 2.97 16.39
CA ILE A 41 -5.25 3.71 15.20
C ILE A 41 -5.71 5.10 15.61
N ASP A 42 -6.61 5.23 16.59
CA ASP A 42 -7.09 6.53 17.08
C ASP A 42 -5.97 7.44 17.57
N SER A 43 -5.03 6.87 18.33
CA SER A 43 -3.85 7.59 18.80
C SER A 43 -3.00 8.10 17.63
N ALA A 44 -2.80 7.28 16.61
CA ALA A 44 -2.09 7.66 15.38
C ALA A 44 -2.86 8.74 14.60
N THR A 45 -4.17 8.61 14.42
CA THR A 45 -5.01 9.59 13.72
C THR A 45 -4.98 10.95 14.41
N LEU A 46 -5.00 10.98 15.75
CA LEU A 46 -4.83 12.20 16.54
C LEU A 46 -3.46 12.85 16.35
N LEU A 47 -2.39 12.06 16.34
CA LEU A 47 -1.03 12.55 16.08
C LEU A 47 -0.89 13.09 14.65
N MET A 48 -1.44 12.39 13.66
CA MET A 48 -1.45 12.80 12.26
C MET A 48 -2.22 14.10 12.06
N ARG A 49 -3.33 14.30 12.80
CA ARG A 49 -4.06 15.58 12.84
C ARG A 49 -3.19 16.69 13.41
N ARG A 50 -2.51 16.46 14.55
CA ARG A 50 -1.60 17.46 15.15
C ARG A 50 -0.44 17.85 14.22
N ARG A 51 0.04 16.90 13.40
CA ARG A 51 1.07 17.13 12.38
C ARG A 51 0.56 17.81 11.11
N GLY A 52 -0.75 18.07 11.01
CA GLY A 52 -1.37 18.70 9.84
C GLY A 52 -1.58 17.76 8.65
N TRP A 53 -1.37 16.45 8.81
CA TRP A 53 -1.53 15.46 7.73
C TRP A 53 -3.00 15.08 7.50
N LEU A 54 -3.81 15.19 8.55
CA LEU A 54 -5.25 15.00 8.50
C LEU A 54 -5.97 16.25 9.01
N ALA A 55 -7.06 16.63 8.36
CA ALA A 55 -7.98 17.65 8.84
C ALA A 55 -9.18 16.96 9.51
N GLY A 56 -9.40 17.25 10.79
CA GLY A 56 -10.55 16.72 11.53
C GLY A 56 -11.79 17.60 11.35
N THR A 57 -12.92 16.98 11.03
CA THR A 57 -14.25 17.61 10.98
C THR A 57 -15.20 16.90 11.96
N ARG A 58 -16.41 17.44 12.16
CA ARG A 58 -17.43 16.76 12.97
C ARG A 58 -17.82 15.38 12.40
N CYS A 59 -17.65 15.19 11.09
CA CYS A 59 -18.07 13.99 10.39
C CYS A 59 -16.94 12.96 10.20
N GLY A 60 -15.70 13.29 10.60
CA GLY A 60 -14.53 12.43 10.38
C GLY A 60 -13.32 13.18 9.86
N PHE A 61 -12.37 12.45 9.29
CA PHE A 61 -11.08 12.97 8.84
C PHE A 61 -11.04 13.16 7.32
N TRP A 62 -10.29 14.17 6.89
CA TRP A 62 -9.91 14.42 5.50
C TRP A 62 -8.40 14.41 5.33
N ALA A 63 -7.94 13.97 4.16
CA ALA A 63 -6.55 14.05 3.78
C ALA A 63 -6.18 15.50 3.39
N THR A 64 -5.11 16.04 3.98
CA THR A 64 -4.61 17.38 3.63
C THR A 64 -3.57 17.31 2.52
N GLU A 65 -3.27 18.46 1.89
CA GLU A 65 -2.16 18.56 0.93
C GLU A 65 -0.82 18.25 1.58
N GLN A 66 -0.58 18.75 2.80
CA GLN A 66 0.64 18.46 3.55
C GLN A 66 0.80 16.96 3.80
N GLY A 67 -0.30 16.27 4.15
CA GLY A 67 -0.30 14.81 4.27
C GLY A 67 0.07 14.12 2.97
N ARG A 68 -0.45 14.59 1.83
CA ARG A 68 -0.10 14.06 0.49
C ARG A 68 1.38 14.24 0.19
N THR A 69 1.96 15.40 0.52
CA THR A 69 3.40 15.66 0.31
C THR A 69 4.26 14.67 1.08
N VAL A 70 3.88 14.30 2.31
CA VAL A 70 4.63 13.34 3.12
C VAL A 70 4.37 11.89 2.71
N ALA A 71 3.15 11.55 2.31
CA ALA A 71 2.79 10.19 1.90
C ALA A 71 3.36 9.78 0.54
N ARG A 72 3.43 10.71 -0.42
CA ARG A 72 3.88 10.46 -1.80
C ARG A 72 5.26 9.78 -1.89
N PRO A 73 6.34 10.25 -1.24
CA PRO A 73 7.64 9.59 -1.32
C PRO A 73 7.63 8.20 -0.70
N VAL A 74 6.85 7.98 0.37
CA VAL A 74 6.74 6.66 1.00
C VAL A 74 6.06 5.67 0.06
N LEU A 75 4.93 6.07 -0.56
CA LEU A 75 4.21 5.22 -1.51
C LEU A 75 5.05 4.94 -2.76
N HIS A 76 5.74 5.95 -3.32
CA HIS A 76 6.69 5.74 -4.42
C HIS A 76 7.82 4.77 -4.03
N GLY A 77 8.36 4.88 -2.81
CA GLY A 77 9.37 3.95 -2.31
C GLY A 77 8.87 2.51 -2.31
N ILE A 78 7.66 2.28 -1.77
CA ILE A 78 7.04 0.95 -1.74
C ILE A 78 6.83 0.41 -3.16
N VAL A 79 6.24 1.21 -4.06
CA VAL A 79 6.02 0.80 -5.45
C VAL A 79 7.32 0.44 -6.14
N ASN A 80 8.38 1.24 -6.00
CA ASN A 80 9.66 0.97 -6.64
C ASN A 80 10.38 -0.26 -6.05
N MET A 81 10.25 -0.49 -4.74
CA MET A 81 10.79 -1.70 -4.10
C MET A 81 10.07 -2.95 -4.63
N LEU A 82 8.74 -2.88 -4.80
CA LEU A 82 7.97 -3.95 -5.40
C LEU A 82 8.30 -4.13 -6.89
N ASP A 83 8.45 -3.04 -7.66
CA ASP A 83 8.80 -3.06 -9.08
C ASP A 83 10.16 -3.74 -9.33
N GLN A 84 11.14 -3.49 -8.46
CA GLN A 84 12.43 -4.18 -8.53
C GLN A 84 12.29 -5.69 -8.26
N GLY A 85 11.37 -6.09 -7.39
CA GLY A 85 11.03 -7.49 -7.14
C GLY A 85 10.24 -8.15 -8.28
N THR A 86 9.31 -7.44 -8.91
CA THR A 86 8.50 -7.95 -10.03
C THR A 86 9.29 -8.04 -11.32
N ARG A 87 10.24 -7.15 -11.59
CA ARG A 87 11.18 -7.30 -12.72
C ARG A 87 11.96 -8.61 -12.66
N LEU A 88 12.30 -9.09 -11.47
CA LEU A 88 12.94 -10.40 -11.30
C LEU A 88 11.97 -11.56 -11.58
N LEU A 89 10.69 -11.42 -11.21
CA LEU A 89 9.63 -12.40 -11.54
C LEU A 89 9.35 -12.47 -13.04
N ASP A 90 9.27 -11.32 -13.72
CA ASP A 90 9.06 -11.24 -15.17
C ASP A 90 10.21 -11.89 -15.95
N VAL A 91 11.46 -11.63 -15.53
CA VAL A 91 12.64 -12.28 -16.12
C VAL A 91 12.63 -13.79 -15.87
N ALA A 92 12.28 -14.23 -14.66
CA ALA A 92 12.18 -15.66 -14.34
C ALA A 92 11.11 -16.37 -15.19
N LEU A 93 9.97 -15.70 -15.45
CA LEU A 93 8.92 -16.20 -16.34
C LEU A 93 9.40 -16.28 -17.79
N MET A 94 10.03 -15.22 -18.32
CA MET A 94 10.62 -15.21 -19.67
C MET A 94 11.67 -16.31 -19.84
N MET A 95 12.54 -16.50 -18.86
CA MET A 95 13.55 -17.56 -18.89
C MET A 95 12.93 -18.96 -18.86
N SER A 96 11.80 -19.13 -18.17
CA SER A 96 11.06 -20.39 -18.16
C SER A 96 10.42 -20.68 -19.52
N LEU A 97 9.85 -19.68 -20.19
CA LEU A 97 9.33 -19.80 -21.56
C LEU A 97 10.44 -20.14 -22.57
N LEU A 98 11.57 -19.42 -22.53
CA LEU A 98 12.71 -19.69 -23.42
C LEU A 98 13.29 -21.09 -23.21
N ARG A 99 13.35 -21.58 -21.96
CA ARG A 99 13.80 -22.95 -21.66
C ARG A 99 12.83 -24.01 -22.17
N LEU A 100 11.52 -23.75 -22.12
CA LEU A 100 10.51 -24.64 -22.69
C LEU A 100 10.67 -24.76 -24.21
N THR A 101 10.72 -23.62 -24.91
CA THR A 101 10.93 -23.59 -26.36
C THR A 101 12.26 -24.22 -26.76
N LYS A 102 13.33 -23.98 -25.99
CA LYS A 102 14.62 -24.65 -26.21
C LYS A 102 14.47 -26.17 -26.08
N LYS A 103 13.80 -26.66 -25.04
CA LYS A 103 13.57 -28.09 -24.83
C LYS A 103 12.79 -28.71 -25.99
N GLU A 104 11.75 -28.05 -26.48
CA GLU A 104 10.99 -28.51 -27.66
C GLU A 104 11.88 -28.59 -28.91
N LEU A 105 12.74 -27.59 -29.13
CA LEU A 105 13.68 -27.57 -30.26
C LEU A 105 14.72 -28.70 -30.15
N ASP A 106 15.27 -28.92 -28.96
CA ASP A 106 16.25 -29.98 -28.71
C ASP A 106 15.59 -31.38 -28.83
N SER A 107 14.31 -31.52 -28.46
CA SER A 107 13.55 -32.78 -28.58
C SER A 107 13.18 -33.15 -30.02
N ALA A 108 13.13 -32.16 -30.92
CA ALA A 108 12.77 -32.36 -32.33
C ALA A 108 13.92 -32.92 -33.18
N ILE A 109 15.13 -33.02 -32.62
CA ILE A 109 16.34 -33.49 -33.32
C ILE A 109 16.58 -35.00 -33.12
N ASP A 110 15.87 -35.65 -32.18
CA ASP A 110 16.02 -37.07 -31.83
C ASP A 110 15.10 -38.03 -32.65
N LEU A 111 14.68 -37.66 -33.86
CA LEU A 111 13.85 -38.49 -34.78
C LEU A 111 14.54 -38.76 -36.11
#